data_AF-A0AB36JVD5-F1
#
_entry.id   AF-A0AB36JVD5-F1
#
_cell.length_a   1.000
_cell.length_b   1.000
_cell.length_c   1.000
_cell.angle_alpha   90.00
_cell.angle_beta   90.00
_cell.angle_gamma   90.00
#
_symmetry.space_group_name_H-M   'P 1'
#
loop_
_entity.id
_entity.type
_entity.pdbx_description
1 polymer ?
#
loop_
_entity_poly.entity_id
_entity_poly.type
_entity_poly.pdbx_seq_one_letter_code
_entity_poly.pdbx_strand_id
1 'polypeptide(L)'
;MGIEEAPGFSFQDRNTERAINTFIFNKPNCFSYENEYRFLLKKSGLVSYTPNSLKKIIIGSKIESESLRDMFIETAKTVNSNVEIYKACVKKNSFKIHIENLL
;
A
#
# COMPACT_ATOMS: atom_id res chain seq x y z
N MET A 1 10.39 27.84 -31.66
CA MET A 1 10.18 26.54 -32.32
C MET A 1 9.76 25.56 -31.25
N GLY A 2 8.45 25.35 -31.09
CA GLY A 2 7.95 24.27 -30.24
C GLY A 2 8.22 22.96 -30.96
N ILE A 3 8.82 22.00 -30.26
CA ILE A 3 8.92 20.64 -30.77
C ILE A 3 7.48 20.12 -30.76
N GLU A 4 6.81 20.10 -31.91
CA GLU A 4 5.51 19.44 -32.03
C GLU A 4 5.73 17.96 -31.73
N GLU A 5 5.14 17.47 -30.64
CA GLU A 5 5.20 16.05 -30.29
C GLU A 5 4.64 15.22 -31.45
N ALA A 6 5.38 14.19 -31.86
CA ALA A 6 5.00 13.36 -33.00
C ALA A 6 3.59 12.78 -32.79
N PRO A 7 2.69 12.87 -33.79
CA PRO A 7 1.32 12.38 -33.67
C PRO A 7 1.33 10.88 -33.35
N GLY A 8 0.73 10.51 -32.22
CA GLY A 8 0.61 9.12 -31.75
C GLY A 8 1.50 8.75 -30.56
N PHE A 9 2.54 9.52 -30.24
CA PHE A 9 3.39 9.27 -29.07
C PHE A 9 2.57 9.37 -27.76
N SER A 10 1.77 10.43 -27.65
CA SER A 10 0.84 10.63 -26.54
C SER A 10 -0.27 9.58 -26.44
N PHE A 11 -0.60 8.88 -27.54
CA PHE A 11 -1.62 7.84 -27.55
C PHE A 11 -1.09 6.50 -26.99
N GLN A 12 0.13 6.13 -27.35
CA GLN A 12 0.79 4.94 -26.79
C GLN A 12 1.09 5.13 -25.31
N ASP A 13 1.59 6.29 -24.89
CA ASP A 13 1.87 6.58 -23.48
C ASP A 13 0.59 6.57 -22.64
N ARG A 14 -0.49 7.24 -23.09
CA ARG A 14 -1.77 7.25 -22.37
C ARG A 14 -2.41 5.86 -22.27
N ASN A 15 -2.32 5.04 -23.33
CA ASN A 15 -2.87 3.68 -23.29
C ASN A 15 -2.02 2.74 -22.43
N THR A 16 -0.71 2.87 -22.48
CA THR A 16 0.21 2.14 -21.58
C THR A 16 -0.06 2.53 -20.14
N GLU A 17 -0.24 3.82 -19.87
CA GLU A 17 -0.59 4.32 -18.55
C GLU A 17 -1.94 3.76 -18.06
N ARG A 18 -2.95 3.76 -18.92
CA ARG A 18 -4.28 3.20 -18.63
C ARG A 18 -4.23 1.70 -18.37
N ALA A 19 -3.46 0.96 -19.17
CA ALA A 19 -3.25 -0.47 -18.99
C ALA A 19 -2.58 -0.76 -17.64
N ILE A 20 -1.48 -0.07 -17.32
CA ILE A 20 -0.79 -0.18 -16.04
C ILE A 20 -1.75 0.18 -14.89
N ASN A 21 -2.51 1.28 -14.98
CA ASN A 21 -3.53 1.64 -13.98
C ASN A 21 -4.58 0.54 -13.78
N THR A 22 -5.04 -0.09 -14.85
CA THR A 22 -6.09 -1.12 -14.79
C THR A 22 -5.58 -2.45 -14.24
N PHE A 23 -4.37 -2.88 -14.63
CA PHE A 23 -3.83 -4.18 -14.24
C PHE A 23 -3.10 -4.16 -12.88
N ILE A 24 -2.47 -3.03 -12.55
CA ILE A 24 -1.56 -2.94 -11.40
C ILE A 24 -2.20 -2.18 -10.23
N PHE A 25 -2.93 -1.09 -10.49
CA PHE A 25 -3.51 -0.24 -9.44
C PHE A 25 -4.94 -0.63 -9.06
N ASN A 26 -5.71 -1.11 -10.03
CA ASN A 26 -7.04 -1.65 -9.78
C ASN A 26 -6.94 -3.17 -9.63
N LYS A 27 -7.56 -3.68 -8.57
CA LYS A 27 -7.71 -5.11 -8.40
C LYS A 27 -8.78 -5.62 -9.36
N PRO A 28 -8.47 -6.53 -10.29
CA PRO A 28 -9.48 -7.07 -11.19
C PRO A 28 -10.54 -7.82 -10.38
N ASN A 29 -11.81 -7.71 -10.79
CA ASN A 29 -12.94 -8.34 -10.08
C ASN A 29 -12.76 -9.85 -9.87
N CYS A 30 -12.08 -10.53 -10.80
CA CYS A 30 -11.81 -11.96 -10.67
C CYS A 30 -10.88 -12.31 -9.50
N PHE A 31 -10.10 -11.35 -8.96
CA PHE A 31 -9.24 -11.56 -7.80
C PHE A 31 -9.88 -11.07 -6.49
N SER A 32 -11.17 -10.73 -6.48
CA SER A 32 -11.86 -10.19 -5.29
C SER A 32 -11.79 -11.10 -4.06
N TYR A 33 -11.52 -12.39 -4.26
CA TYR A 33 -11.34 -13.38 -3.20
C TYR A 33 -9.98 -13.29 -2.47
N GLU A 34 -8.96 -12.65 -3.07
CA GLU A 34 -7.66 -12.50 -2.43
C GLU A 34 -7.75 -11.41 -1.35
N ASN A 35 -7.16 -11.61 -0.18
CA ASN A 35 -7.13 -10.60 0.88
C ASN A 35 -5.82 -9.80 0.84
N GLU A 36 -5.44 -9.31 -0.34
CA GLU A 36 -4.19 -8.60 -0.58
C GLU A 36 -4.44 -7.16 -1.07
N TYR A 37 -3.69 -6.21 -0.51
CA TYR A 37 -3.66 -4.79 -0.89
C TYR A 37 -2.28 -4.45 -1.47
N ARG A 38 -2.25 -3.88 -2.68
CA ARG A 38 -1.02 -3.50 -3.38
C ARG A 38 -0.75 -2.01 -3.18
N PHE A 39 0.36 -1.66 -2.53
CA PHE A 39 0.86 -0.29 -2.48
C PHE A 39 2.01 -0.15 -3.47
N LEU A 40 1.84 0.67 -4.52
CA LEU A 40 2.90 0.97 -5.47
C LEU A 40 2.93 2.47 -5.78
N LEU A 41 4.11 3.06 -5.58
CA LEU A 41 4.44 4.44 -5.91
C LEU A 41 4.59 4.59 -7.43
N LYS A 42 3.73 5.39 -8.06
CA LYS A 42 3.96 5.88 -9.44
C LYS A 42 4.70 7.21 -9.38
N LYS A 43 5.44 7.58 -10.44
CA LYS A 43 6.00 8.95 -10.57
C LYS A 43 4.91 10.05 -10.59
N SER A 44 3.64 9.69 -10.83
CA SER A 44 2.45 10.53 -10.69
C SER A 44 1.58 10.18 -9.47
N GLY A 45 2.09 9.34 -8.55
CA GLY A 45 1.32 8.42 -7.71
C GLY A 45 1.26 8.73 -6.23
N LEU A 46 0.79 9.92 -5.86
CA LEU A 46 0.19 10.14 -4.55
C LEU A 46 -1.32 10.09 -4.72
N VAL A 47 -1.91 8.91 -4.51
CA VAL A 47 -3.36 8.84 -4.29
C VAL A 47 -3.61 9.48 -2.92
N SER A 48 -4.27 10.64 -2.91
CA SER A 48 -4.67 11.29 -1.67
C SER A 48 -5.74 10.46 -0.99
N TYR A 49 -5.34 9.77 0.07
CA TYR A 49 -6.27 9.12 0.98
C TYR A 49 -6.72 10.11 2.05
N THR A 50 -7.99 10.04 2.44
CA THR A 50 -8.42 10.77 3.64
C THR A 50 -7.72 10.19 4.86
N PRO A 51 -7.46 10.97 5.92
CA PRO A 51 -6.83 10.44 7.13
C PRO A 51 -7.55 9.20 7.70
N ASN A 52 -8.89 9.16 7.61
CA ASN A 52 -9.73 8.04 8.04
C ASN A 52 -9.62 6.77 7.18
N SER A 53 -8.89 6.82 6.06
CA SER A 53 -8.68 5.67 5.18
C SER A 53 -7.72 4.65 5.80
N LEU A 54 -6.80 5.08 6.67
CA LEU A 54 -5.88 4.19 7.39
C LEU A 54 -6.58 3.60 8.62
N LYS A 55 -7.09 2.37 8.48
CA LYS A 55 -7.85 1.70 9.56
C LYS A 55 -6.96 0.89 10.50
N LYS A 56 -5.99 0.15 9.94
CA LYS A 56 -5.17 -0.81 10.69
C LYS A 56 -3.77 -0.86 10.13
N ILE A 57 -2.77 -1.05 11.00
CA ILE A 57 -1.41 -1.44 10.61
C ILE A 57 -1.06 -2.77 11.28
N ILE A 58 -0.35 -3.63 10.54
CA ILE A 58 0.15 -4.91 11.05
C ILE A 58 1.66 -4.90 10.87
N ILE A 59 2.41 -4.97 11.97
CA ILE A 59 3.87 -4.91 11.98
C ILE A 59 4.42 -6.33 12.16
N GLY A 60 5.35 -6.72 11.31
CA GLY A 60 6.00 -8.04 11.39
C GLY A 60 6.82 -8.23 12.67
N SER A 61 6.80 -9.44 13.24
CA SER A 61 7.56 -9.77 14.45
C SER A 61 9.08 -9.67 14.32
N LYS A 62 9.59 -9.60 13.09
CA LYS A 62 11.03 -9.52 12.78
C LYS A 62 11.47 -8.13 12.32
N ILE A 63 10.73 -7.08 12.68
CA ILE A 63 11.22 -5.71 12.44
C ILE A 63 12.55 -5.53 13.20
N GLU A 64 13.61 -5.19 12.47
CA GLU A 64 14.98 -5.20 13.00
C GLU A 64 15.25 -4.05 13.97
N SER A 65 14.47 -2.98 13.86
CA SER A 65 14.66 -1.75 14.62
C SER A 65 13.37 -1.38 15.35
N GLU A 66 13.46 -1.27 16.68
CA GLU A 66 12.35 -0.78 17.51
C GLU A 66 12.05 0.68 17.22
N SER A 67 13.06 1.51 16.96
CA SER A 67 12.85 2.91 16.60
C SER A 67 12.09 3.06 15.28
N LEU A 68 12.34 2.18 14.30
CA LEU A 68 11.58 2.15 13.06
C LEU A 68 10.12 1.71 13.29
N ARG A 69 9.90 0.70 14.14
CA ARG A 69 8.55 0.29 14.57
C ARG A 69 7.79 1.47 15.17
N ASP A 70 8.41 2.15 16.12
CA ASP A 70 7.77 3.23 16.88
C ASP A 70 7.50 4.43 15.97
N MET A 71 8.41 4.77 15.06
CA MET A 71 8.18 5.78 14.01
C MET A 71 6.95 5.47 13.15
N PHE A 72 6.75 4.22 12.73
CA PHE A 72 5.55 3.84 11.97
C PHE A 72 4.28 4.00 12.79
N ILE A 73 4.31 3.60 14.06
CA ILE A 73 3.19 3.72 15.00
C ILE A 73 2.82 5.20 15.19
N GLU A 74 3.80 6.04 15.50
CA GLU A 74 3.61 7.48 15.72
C GLU A 74 3.09 8.17 14.47
N THR A 75 3.65 7.85 13.31
CA THR A 75 3.19 8.42 12.02
C THR A 75 1.75 8.03 11.73
N ALA A 76 1.40 6.75 11.92
CA ALA A 76 0.04 6.27 11.71
C ALA A 76 -0.97 6.94 12.65
N LYS A 77 -0.62 7.08 13.94
CA LYS A 77 -1.45 7.75 14.95
C LYS A 77 -1.58 9.26 14.72
N THR A 78 -0.54 9.90 14.20
CA THR A 78 -0.57 11.32 13.82
C THR A 78 -1.54 11.57 12.67
N VAL A 79 -1.59 10.66 11.70
CA VAL A 79 -2.56 10.74 10.59
C VAL A 79 -3.97 10.37 11.07
N ASN A 80 -4.12 9.27 11.81
CA ASN A 80 -5.40 8.83 12.36
C ASN A 80 -5.23 8.23 13.75
N SER A 81 -5.68 8.93 14.79
CA SER A 81 -5.58 8.49 16.18
C SER A 81 -6.33 7.18 16.45
N ASN A 82 -7.34 6.87 15.65
CA ASN A 82 -8.17 5.65 15.75
C ASN A 82 -7.58 4.45 14.99
N VAL A 83 -6.41 4.57 14.36
CA VAL A 83 -5.79 3.42 13.68
C VAL A 83 -5.51 2.31 14.68
N GLU A 84 -5.91 1.08 14.33
CA GLU A 84 -5.62 -0.11 15.13
C GLU A 84 -4.21 -0.63 14.81
N ILE A 85 -3.46 -1.07 15.83
CA ILE A 85 -2.05 -1.45 15.68
C ILE A 85 -1.84 -2.88 16.14
N TYR A 86 -1.39 -3.71 15.21
CA TYR A 86 -1.21 -5.14 15.44
C TYR A 86 0.22 -5.59 15.21
N LYS A 87 0.57 -6.71 15.82
CA LYS A 87 1.79 -7.47 15.56
C LYS A 87 1.47 -8.77 14.88
N ALA A 88 2.17 -9.06 13.79
CA ALA A 88 2.19 -10.38 13.18
C ALA A 88 3.24 -11.24 13.87
N CYS A 89 2.82 -12.29 14.56
CA CYS A 89 3.65 -13.26 15.26
C CYS A 89 3.64 -14.60 14.53
N VAL A 90 4.77 -15.30 14.53
CA VAL A 90 4.86 -16.68 14.06
C VAL A 90 4.93 -17.60 15.27
N LYS A 91 3.97 -18.52 15.40
CA LYS A 91 3.99 -19.50 16.49
C LYS A 91 4.99 -20.59 16.16
N LYS A 92 5.81 -20.99 17.15
CA LYS A 92 6.75 -22.11 16.99
C LYS A 92 5.98 -23.36 16.56
N ASN A 93 6.48 -24.06 15.54
CA ASN A 93 5.88 -25.24 14.92
C ASN A 93 4.50 -25.00 14.27
N SER A 94 4.22 -23.77 13.82
CA SER A 94 3.06 -23.44 13.02
C SER A 94 3.48 -22.74 11.72
N PHE A 95 2.81 -23.08 10.62
CA PHE A 95 2.93 -22.37 9.35
C PHE A 95 1.95 -21.19 9.25
N LYS A 96 1.31 -20.80 10.37
CA LYS A 96 0.32 -19.73 10.41
C LYS A 96 0.92 -18.46 11.02
N ILE A 97 0.56 -17.34 10.42
CA ILE A 97 0.77 -16.00 10.99
C ILE A 97 -0.38 -15.71 11.94
N HIS A 98 -0.05 -15.32 13.16
CA HIS A 98 -1.00 -14.88 14.17
C HIS A 98 -0.94 -13.37 14.27
N ILE A 99 -2.10 -12.72 14.41
CA ILE A 99 -2.19 -11.27 14.55
C ILE A 99 -2.63 -10.99 15.99
N GLU A 100 -1.78 -10.29 16.74
CA GLU A 100 -1.99 -9.92 18.13
C GLU A 100 -2.14 -8.41 18.23
N ASN A 101 -3.06 -7.94 19.06
CA ASN A 101 -3.22 -6.50 19.28
C ASN A 101 -2.03 -5.99 20.11
N LEU A 102 -1.37 -4.92 19.63
CA LEU A 102 -0.21 -4.36 20.32
C LEU A 102 -0.61 -3.32 21.37
N LEU A 103 -1.80 -2.72 21.24
CA LEU A 103 -2.35 -1.67 22.10
C LEU A 103 -3.85 -1.86 22.36
#